data_AF-A0A0N7KWC9-F1
#
_entry.id   AF-A0A0N7KWC9-F1
#
_cell.length_a   1.000
_cell.length_b   1.000
_cell.length_c   1.000
_cell.angle_alpha   90.00
_cell.angle_beta   90.00
_cell.angle_gamma   90.00
#
_symmetry.space_group_name_H-M   'P 1'
#
loop_
_entity.id
_entity.type
_entity.pdbx_description
1 polymer ?
#
loop_
_entity_poly.entity_id
_entity_poly.type
_entity_poly.pdbx_seq_one_letter_code
_entity_poly.pdbx_strand_id
1 'polypeptide(L)'
;MIYEVSDGQRYYPVVDGGVYKGCDGSVISQNNILSIGSGLVIYKSLISKFNKLNLSLFDERFALYGVDFSFFRRIEMVKRKYSIKIQNVSFIEHSLSRVNTHYSIYRYRERLYDAVLTTRFYSKNKTSSFFNLARIMIKELIKFKVRNIFLIVKVYVIGKHPRC
;
A
#
# COMPACT_ATOMS: atom_id res chain seq x y z
N MET A 1 4.53 1.10 16.18
CA MET A 1 4.93 -0.26 15.73
C MET A 1 3.70 -1.16 15.64
N ILE A 2 3.74 -2.21 14.81
CA ILE A 2 2.59 -3.12 14.65
C ILE A 2 3.06 -4.56 14.74
N TYR A 3 2.47 -5.27 15.70
CA TYR A 3 2.72 -6.67 16.00
C TYR A 3 1.52 -7.52 15.56
N GLU A 4 1.80 -8.68 14.99
CA GLU A 4 0.76 -9.66 14.68
C GLU A 4 0.34 -10.40 15.95
N VAL A 5 -0.97 -10.53 16.15
CA VAL A 5 -1.52 -11.19 17.35
C VAL A 5 -1.18 -12.68 17.37
N SER A 6 -1.19 -13.35 16.22
CA SER A 6 -1.02 -14.82 16.17
C SER A 6 0.39 -15.32 16.46
N ASP A 7 1.43 -14.55 16.11
CA ASP A 7 2.83 -14.97 16.25
C ASP A 7 3.67 -14.03 17.13
N GLY A 8 3.11 -12.90 17.58
CA GLY A 8 3.80 -11.89 18.39
C GLY A 8 4.94 -11.18 17.65
N GLN A 9 5.06 -11.34 16.32
CA GLN A 9 6.15 -10.77 15.55
C GLN A 9 5.80 -9.36 15.05
N ARG A 10 6.83 -8.51 14.97
CA ARG A 10 6.71 -7.17 14.38
C ARG A 10 6.68 -7.28 12.85
N TYR A 11 5.67 -6.71 12.22
CA TYR A 11 5.57 -6.64 10.76
C TYR A 11 5.73 -5.22 10.21
N TYR A 12 5.42 -4.19 11.01
CA TYR A 12 5.54 -2.79 10.58
C TYR A 12 6.14 -1.87 11.68
N PRO A 13 6.78 -0.75 11.28
CA PRO A 13 6.96 -0.29 9.90
C PRO A 13 8.02 -1.11 9.13
N VAL A 14 7.85 -1.18 7.82
CA VAL A 14 8.86 -1.68 6.88
C VAL A 14 9.64 -0.48 6.36
N VAL A 15 10.96 -0.53 6.47
CA VAL A 15 11.89 0.53 6.07
C VAL A 15 12.86 -0.07 5.06
N ASP A 16 12.90 0.51 3.85
CA ASP A 16 13.72 0.05 2.71
C ASP A 16 13.63 -1.47 2.44
N GLY A 17 12.44 -2.03 2.63
CA GLY A 17 12.12 -3.44 2.33
C GLY A 17 12.30 -4.41 3.50
N GLY A 18 12.88 -3.98 4.62
CA GLY A 18 13.01 -4.78 5.85
C GLY A 18 12.14 -4.29 7.01
N VAL A 19 11.76 -5.16 7.93
CA VAL A 19 11.06 -4.74 9.16
C VAL A 19 12.00 -3.86 9.99
N TYR A 20 11.53 -2.69 10.39
CA TYR A 20 12.31 -1.72 11.14
C TYR A 20 12.62 -2.22 12.55
N LYS A 21 13.91 -2.20 12.91
CA LYS A 21 14.44 -2.68 14.19
C LYS A 21 14.69 -1.57 15.22
N GLY A 22 14.35 -0.32 14.92
CA GLY A 22 14.52 0.78 15.87
C GLY A 22 13.55 0.70 17.06
N CYS A 23 13.83 1.56 18.05
CA CYS A 23 13.10 1.66 19.31
C CYS A 23 11.92 2.63 19.23
N ASP A 24 11.12 2.64 20.28
CA ASP A 24 10.08 3.64 20.47
C ASP A 24 10.64 5.08 20.50
N GLY A 25 9.87 6.03 20.00
CA GLY A 25 10.25 7.45 19.88
C GLY A 25 11.22 7.77 18.74
N SER A 26 11.75 6.76 18.03
CA SER A 26 12.71 6.95 16.94
C SER A 26 12.13 7.74 15.76
N VAL A 27 12.97 8.58 15.15
CA VAL A 27 12.62 9.41 14.00
C VAL A 27 13.29 8.84 12.74
N ILE A 28 12.49 8.63 11.70
CA ILE A 28 12.91 8.13 10.39
C ILE A 28 12.65 9.25 9.37
N SER A 29 13.68 9.70 8.66
CA SER A 29 13.59 10.96 7.88
C SER A 29 13.98 10.89 6.39
N GLN A 30 14.50 9.75 5.89
CA GLN A 30 14.96 9.64 4.49
C GLN A 30 14.70 8.28 3.82
N ASN A 31 14.25 7.29 4.57
CA ASN A 31 14.05 5.93 4.05
C ASN A 31 12.67 5.76 3.41
N ASN A 32 12.50 4.77 2.53
CA ASN A 32 11.17 4.37 2.07
C ASN A 32 10.46 3.68 3.22
N ILE A 33 9.32 4.22 3.64
CA ILE A 33 8.56 3.65 4.77
C ILE A 33 7.23 3.14 4.29
N LEU A 34 6.85 1.98 4.81
CA LEU A 34 5.55 1.39 4.61
C LEU A 34 5.01 0.89 5.94
N SER A 35 3.74 1.19 6.21
CA SER A 35 2.99 0.69 7.36
C SER A 35 1.52 0.49 6.95
N ILE A 36 0.66 0.12 7.90
CA ILE A 36 -0.80 0.20 7.73
C ILE A 36 -1.36 1.43 8.46
N GLY A 37 -2.60 1.82 8.15
CA GLY A 37 -3.26 3.00 8.69
C GLY A 37 -3.62 2.88 10.17
N SER A 38 -3.62 1.67 10.74
CA SER A 38 -3.93 1.43 12.15
C SER A 38 -2.92 2.13 13.06
N GLY A 39 -3.41 3.01 13.94
CA GLY A 39 -2.58 3.78 14.87
C GLY A 39 -1.75 4.90 14.23
N LEU A 40 -2.02 5.26 12.97
CA LEU A 40 -1.32 6.33 12.28
C LEU A 40 -1.84 7.70 12.72
N VAL A 41 -0.94 8.56 13.21
CA VAL A 41 -1.22 9.97 13.50
C VAL A 41 -0.65 10.85 12.38
N ILE A 42 -1.50 11.66 11.76
CA ILE A 42 -1.13 12.55 10.65
C ILE A 42 -1.13 14.00 11.13
N TYR A 43 0.06 14.60 11.16
CA TYR A 43 0.22 16.01 11.52
C TYR A 43 -0.24 16.94 10.40
N LYS A 44 -0.84 18.08 10.77
CA LYS A 44 -1.26 19.15 9.83
C LYS A 44 -0.11 19.63 8.93
N SER A 45 1.12 19.56 9.42
CA SER A 45 2.33 19.88 8.65
C SER A 45 2.49 18.99 7.42
N LEU A 46 2.15 17.70 7.51
CA LEU A 46 2.17 16.79 6.36
C LEU A 46 1.09 17.16 5.34
N ILE A 47 -0.14 17.40 5.83
CA ILE A 47 -1.28 17.80 4.98
C ILE A 47 -0.94 19.08 4.19
N SER A 48 -0.31 20.06 4.84
CA SER A 48 0.10 21.30 4.17
C SER A 48 1.08 21.06 3.01
N LYS A 49 1.99 20.08 3.11
CA LYS A 49 2.95 19.73 2.05
C LYS A 49 2.26 19.05 0.87
N PHE A 50 1.26 18.21 1.14
CA PHE A 50 0.40 17.61 0.11
C PHE A 50 -0.37 18.69 -0.65
N ASN A 51 -1.01 19.62 0.06
CA ASN A 51 -1.77 20.72 -0.54
C ASN A 51 -0.89 21.62 -1.41
N LYS A 52 0.35 21.92 -0.99
CA LYS A 52 1.32 22.68 -1.81
C LYS A 52 1.67 22.01 -3.14
N LEU A 53 1.46 20.69 -3.26
CA LEU A 53 1.68 19.93 -4.49
C LEU A 53 0.38 19.66 -5.26
N ASN A 54 -0.76 20.22 -4.82
CA ASN A 54 -2.09 19.90 -5.32
C ASN A 54 -2.36 18.38 -5.30
N LEU A 55 -1.86 17.68 -4.28
CA LEU A 55 -2.05 16.25 -4.10
C LEU A 55 -3.02 15.99 -2.95
N SER A 56 -4.02 15.14 -3.19
CA SER A 56 -4.82 14.57 -2.12
C SER A 56 -3.96 13.67 -1.20
N LEU A 57 -4.26 13.67 0.09
CA LEU A 57 -3.57 12.85 1.08
C LEU A 57 -3.73 11.36 0.76
N PHE A 58 -4.97 10.91 0.61
CA PHE A 58 -5.32 9.57 0.18
C PHE A 58 -5.59 9.49 -1.32
N ASP A 59 -5.33 8.33 -1.88
CA ASP A 59 -5.62 8.05 -3.29
C ASP A 59 -7.06 7.53 -3.45
N GLU A 60 -7.97 8.40 -3.87
CA GLU A 60 -9.40 8.07 -4.04
C GLU A 60 -9.66 7.00 -5.11
N ARG A 61 -8.66 6.65 -5.90
CA ARG A 61 -8.73 5.51 -6.84
C ARG A 61 -8.73 4.17 -6.11
N PHE A 62 -8.30 4.10 -4.85
CA PHE A 62 -8.23 2.89 -4.04
C PHE A 62 -9.36 2.89 -3.01
N ALA A 63 -9.86 1.70 -2.68
CA ALA A 63 -10.79 1.49 -1.57
C ALA A 63 -10.41 0.19 -0.85
N LEU A 64 -10.68 0.14 0.45
CA LEU A 64 -10.32 -0.98 1.33
C LEU A 64 -8.83 -1.31 1.27
N TYR A 65 -8.42 -2.20 0.37
CA TYR A 65 -7.04 -2.61 0.20
C TYR A 65 -6.27 -1.61 -0.68
N GLY A 66 -4.98 -1.46 -0.39
CA GLY A 66 -4.10 -0.55 -1.13
C GLY A 66 -4.22 0.92 -0.73
N VAL A 67 -5.23 1.32 0.07
CA VAL A 67 -5.34 2.71 0.58
C VAL A 67 -4.09 3.09 1.36
N ASP A 68 -3.71 2.29 2.37
CA ASP A 68 -2.52 2.53 3.18
C ASP A 68 -1.23 2.54 2.33
N PHE A 69 -1.06 1.54 1.47
CA PHE A 69 0.13 1.43 0.62
C PHE A 69 0.24 2.59 -0.37
N SER A 70 -0.87 3.03 -0.96
CA SER A 70 -0.91 4.18 -1.86
C SER A 70 -0.56 5.48 -1.11
N PHE A 71 -1.04 5.64 0.13
CA PHE A 71 -0.71 6.76 1.00
C PHE A 71 0.81 6.85 1.26
N PHE A 72 1.45 5.75 1.66
CA PHE A 72 2.90 5.73 1.87
C PHE A 72 3.70 5.99 0.59
N ARG A 73 3.24 5.48 -0.56
CA ARG A 73 3.88 5.81 -1.86
C ARG A 73 3.73 7.28 -2.23
N ARG A 74 2.60 7.90 -1.92
CA ARG A 74 2.42 9.34 -2.10
C ARG A 74 3.36 10.12 -1.17
N ILE A 75 3.56 9.69 0.07
CA ILE A 75 4.59 10.27 0.94
C ILE A 75 5.96 10.24 0.26
N GLU A 76 6.35 9.11 -0.36
CA GLU A 76 7.63 9.02 -1.10
C GLU A 76 7.70 10.00 -2.28
N MET A 77 6.57 10.30 -2.95
CA MET A 77 6.52 11.34 -3.97
C MET A 77 6.71 12.74 -3.37
N VAL A 78 6.08 13.03 -2.22
CA VAL A 78 6.22 14.33 -1.53
C VAL A 78 7.65 14.52 -0.98
N LYS A 79 8.29 13.44 -0.51
CA LYS A 79 9.69 13.45 -0.03
C LYS A 79 10.69 13.97 -1.04
N ARG A 80 10.39 13.85 -2.34
CA ARG A 80 11.24 14.40 -3.43
C ARG A 80 11.34 15.92 -3.42
N LYS A 81 10.39 16.61 -2.78
CA LYS A 81 10.33 18.08 -2.72
C LYS A 81 10.41 18.63 -1.30
N TYR A 82 10.04 17.85 -0.29
CA TYR A 82 10.01 18.30 1.10
C TYR A 82 10.58 17.25 2.04
N SER A 83 11.36 17.67 3.04
CA SER A 83 11.75 16.77 4.13
C SER A 83 10.53 16.33 4.93
N ILE A 84 10.36 15.02 5.12
CA ILE A 84 9.29 14.43 5.93
C ILE A 84 9.93 13.58 7.03
N LYS A 85 9.61 13.90 8.29
CA LYS A 85 9.98 13.10 9.46
C LYS A 85 8.80 12.23 9.83
N ILE A 86 9.04 10.94 9.99
CA ILE A 86 8.08 9.96 10.48
C ILE A 86 8.60 9.47 11.82
N GLN A 87 7.79 9.58 12.87
CA GLN A 87 8.16 9.09 14.18
C GLN A 87 7.45 7.76 14.44
N ASN A 88 8.20 6.79 14.93
CA ASN A 88 7.64 5.53 15.38
C ASN A 88 7.39 5.64 16.88
N VAL A 89 6.12 5.79 17.26
CA VAL A 89 5.69 5.91 18.66
C VAL A 89 4.74 4.79 19.03
N SER A 90 4.97 4.18 20.19
CA SER A 90 4.20 3.09 20.78
C SER A 90 4.06 1.86 19.87
N PHE A 91 3.20 0.92 20.26
CA PHE A 91 2.84 -0.23 19.46
C PHE A 91 1.37 -0.59 19.59
N ILE A 92 0.86 -1.27 18.57
CA ILE A 92 -0.45 -1.91 18.58
C ILE A 92 -0.29 -3.38 18.19
N GLU A 93 -1.13 -4.21 18.77
CA GLU A 93 -1.33 -5.59 18.34
C GLU A 93 -2.50 -5.62 17.36
N HIS A 94 -2.31 -6.27 16.21
CA HIS A 94 -3.30 -6.28 15.14
C HIS A 94 -3.31 -7.63 14.45
N SER A 95 -4.49 -8.18 14.18
CA SER A 95 -4.60 -9.34 13.30
C SER A 95 -4.43 -8.91 11.85
N LEU A 96 -3.26 -9.13 11.27
CA LEU A 96 -2.92 -8.69 9.92
C LEU A 96 -3.46 -9.69 8.91
N SER A 97 -4.28 -9.17 8.00
CA SER A 97 -4.82 -9.98 6.91
C SER A 97 -3.72 -10.67 6.07
N ARG A 98 -2.48 -10.13 6.03
CA ARG A 98 -1.39 -10.72 5.27
C ARG A 98 -0.86 -12.05 5.85
N VAL A 99 -1.00 -12.28 7.16
CA VAL A 99 -0.48 -13.48 7.83
C VAL A 99 -1.46 -14.63 7.70
N ASN A 100 -2.77 -14.36 7.70
CA ASN A 100 -3.79 -15.38 7.57
C ASN A 100 -3.88 -15.92 6.12
N THR A 101 -3.51 -17.19 5.91
CA THR A 101 -3.42 -17.82 4.58
C THR A 101 -4.78 -18.19 3.97
N HIS A 102 -5.84 -18.27 4.77
CA HIS A 102 -7.20 -18.54 4.31
C HIS A 102 -7.90 -17.23 3.91
N TYR A 103 -7.97 -16.98 2.60
CA TYR A 103 -8.66 -15.83 2.04
C TYR A 103 -9.98 -16.24 1.39
N SER A 104 -11.07 -15.55 1.75
CA SER A 104 -12.32 -15.62 1.00
C SER A 104 -12.13 -15.11 -0.43
N ILE A 105 -13.01 -15.55 -1.35
CA ILE A 105 -13.02 -15.08 -2.75
C ILE A 105 -13.13 -13.55 -2.81
N TYR A 106 -13.88 -12.95 -1.88
CA TYR A 106 -14.01 -11.51 -1.76
C TYR A 106 -12.65 -10.83 -1.47
N ARG A 107 -11.94 -11.26 -0.43
CA ARG A 107 -10.60 -10.72 -0.09
C ARG A 107 -9.60 -10.92 -1.23
N TYR A 108 -9.70 -12.03 -1.95
CA TYR A 108 -8.87 -12.28 -3.14
C TYR A 108 -9.06 -11.21 -4.21
N ARG A 109 -10.31 -10.86 -4.52
CA ARG A 109 -10.64 -9.83 -5.52
C ARG A 109 -10.20 -8.45 -5.07
N GLU A 110 -10.38 -8.12 -3.79
CA GLU A 110 -9.91 -6.84 -3.24
C GLU A 110 -8.39 -6.65 -3.38
N ARG A 111 -7.60 -7.69 -3.07
CA ARG A 111 -6.14 -7.66 -3.29
C ARG A 111 -5.78 -7.59 -4.78
N LEU A 112 -6.61 -8.17 -5.65
CA LEU A 112 -6.40 -8.09 -7.09
C LEU A 112 -6.63 -6.66 -7.60
N TYR A 113 -7.68 -5.97 -7.11
CA TYR A 113 -7.91 -4.56 -7.44
C TYR A 113 -6.72 -3.68 -7.02
N ASP A 114 -6.24 -3.83 -5.78
CA ASP A 114 -5.04 -3.13 -5.31
C ASP A 114 -3.84 -3.41 -6.24
N ALA A 115 -3.54 -4.68 -6.52
CA ALA A 115 -2.40 -5.04 -7.37
C ALA A 115 -2.47 -4.40 -8.77
N VAL A 116 -3.64 -4.37 -9.39
CA VAL A 116 -3.87 -3.77 -10.71
C VAL A 116 -3.70 -2.26 -10.67
N LEU A 117 -4.32 -1.57 -9.70
CA LEU A 117 -4.23 -0.12 -9.56
C LEU A 117 -2.81 0.33 -9.19
N THR A 118 -2.18 -0.41 -8.28
CA THR A 118 -0.76 -0.27 -7.94
C THR A 118 0.11 -0.36 -9.19
N THR A 119 -0.14 -1.37 -10.03
CA THR A 119 0.61 -1.57 -11.27
C THR A 119 0.40 -0.42 -12.25
N ARG A 120 -0.83 0.11 -12.35
CA ARG A 120 -1.14 1.22 -13.26
C ARG A 120 -0.50 2.54 -12.82
N PHE A 121 -0.60 2.90 -11.55
CA PHE A 121 -0.28 4.27 -11.09
C PHE A 121 1.04 4.42 -10.37
N TYR A 122 1.61 3.32 -9.84
CA TYR A 122 2.80 3.37 -8.99
C TYR A 122 3.95 2.50 -9.49
N SER A 123 3.89 2.01 -10.74
CA SER A 123 5.04 1.36 -11.38
C SER A 123 6.13 2.38 -11.71
N LYS A 124 7.40 1.95 -11.64
CA LYS A 124 8.56 2.82 -11.90
C LYS A 124 8.54 3.42 -13.32
N ASN A 125 8.13 2.63 -14.31
CA ASN A 125 8.02 3.03 -15.72
C ASN A 125 6.94 2.18 -16.42
N LYS A 126 6.60 2.57 -17.67
CA LYS A 126 5.57 1.90 -18.48
C LYS A 126 5.90 0.42 -18.73
N THR A 127 7.16 0.11 -18.99
CA THR A 127 7.65 -1.25 -19.22
C THR A 127 7.42 -2.15 -17.99
N SER A 128 7.80 -1.67 -16.80
CA SER A 128 7.55 -2.38 -15.54
C SER A 128 6.06 -2.55 -15.27
N SER A 129 5.24 -1.53 -15.58
CA SER A 129 3.77 -1.64 -15.47
C SER A 129 3.24 -2.76 -16.35
N PHE A 130 3.69 -2.84 -17.61
CA PHE A 130 3.29 -3.89 -18.54
C PHE A 130 3.69 -5.28 -18.05
N PHE A 131 4.95 -5.48 -17.65
CA PHE A 131 5.42 -6.78 -17.15
C PHE A 131 4.70 -7.20 -15.86
N ASN A 132 4.46 -6.27 -14.93
CA ASN A 132 3.71 -6.56 -13.71
C ASN A 132 2.25 -6.93 -14.03
N LEU A 133 1.61 -6.23 -14.97
CA LEU A 133 0.24 -6.54 -15.38
C LEU A 133 0.16 -7.92 -16.05
N ALA A 134 1.10 -8.21 -16.97
CA ALA A 134 1.22 -9.52 -17.61
C ALA A 134 1.42 -10.63 -16.57
N ARG A 135 2.32 -10.42 -15.60
CA ARG A 135 2.55 -11.38 -14.49
C ARG A 135 1.29 -11.65 -13.69
N ILE A 136 0.50 -10.62 -13.39
CA ILE A 136 -0.78 -10.77 -12.67
C ILE A 136 -1.76 -11.60 -13.52
N MET A 137 -1.91 -11.28 -14.81
CA MET A 137 -2.80 -12.03 -15.72
C MET A 137 -2.38 -13.50 -15.87
N ILE A 138 -1.10 -13.78 -16.10
CA ILE A 138 -0.56 -15.15 -16.20
C ILE A 138 -0.87 -15.95 -14.92
N LYS A 139 -0.69 -15.33 -13.74
CA LYS A 139 -0.99 -15.99 -12.45
C LYS A 139 -2.47 -16.35 -12.31
N GLU A 140 -3.39 -15.54 -12.81
CA GLU A 140 -4.83 -15.85 -12.81
C GLU A 140 -5.19 -16.93 -13.84
N LEU A 141 -4.53 -16.94 -15.01
CA LEU A 141 -4.71 -17.97 -16.03
C LEU A 141 -4.26 -19.35 -15.54
N ILE A 142 -3.08 -19.45 -14.92
CA ILE A 142 -2.57 -20.71 -14.34
C ILE A 142 -3.54 -21.26 -13.28
N LYS A 143 -4.27 -20.38 -12.57
CA LYS A 143 -5.28 -20.75 -11.58
C LYS A 143 -6.68 -21.01 -12.17
N PHE A 144 -6.81 -20.97 -13.49
CA PHE A 144 -8.08 -21.09 -14.22
C PHE A 144 -9.16 -20.08 -13.80
N LYS A 145 -8.76 -18.91 -13.27
CA LYS A 145 -9.67 -17.85 -12.81
C LYS A 145 -9.96 -16.85 -13.92
N VAL A 146 -10.47 -17.30 -15.07
CA VAL A 146 -10.65 -16.46 -16.28
C VAL A 146 -11.53 -15.23 -16.03
N ARG A 147 -12.55 -15.33 -15.17
CA ARG A 147 -13.39 -14.18 -14.77
C ARG A 147 -12.58 -13.03 -14.15
N ASN A 148 -11.47 -13.34 -13.47
CA ASN A 148 -10.59 -12.33 -12.90
C ASN A 148 -9.78 -11.57 -13.96
N ILE A 149 -9.53 -12.16 -15.14
CA ILE A 149 -8.87 -11.47 -16.24
C ILE A 149 -9.73 -10.31 -16.74
N PHE A 150 -11.02 -10.56 -16.97
CA PHE A 150 -11.96 -9.50 -17.36
C PHE A 150 -12.00 -8.37 -16.32
N LEU A 151 -11.99 -8.74 -15.05
CA LEU A 151 -11.93 -7.80 -13.93
C LEU A 151 -10.64 -6.98 -13.94
N ILE A 152 -9.48 -7.62 -14.15
CA ILE A 152 -8.18 -6.95 -14.26
C ILE A 152 -8.22 -5.90 -15.37
N VAL A 153 -8.67 -6.29 -16.57
CA VAL A 153 -8.75 -5.38 -17.72
C VAL A 153 -9.70 -4.22 -17.42
N LYS A 154 -10.90 -4.51 -16.91
CA LYS A 154 -11.90 -3.48 -16.56
C LYS A 154 -11.33 -2.45 -15.57
N VAL A 155 -10.71 -2.90 -14.48
CA VAL A 155 -10.14 -2.00 -13.46
C VAL A 155 -8.89 -1.28 -13.97
N TYR A 156 -8.07 -1.96 -14.78
CA TYR A 156 -6.93 -1.33 -15.42
C TYR A 156 -7.34 -0.23 -16.41
N VAL A 157 -8.46 -0.36 -17.13
CA VAL A 157 -8.95 0.68 -18.05
C VAL A 157 -9.65 1.81 -17.30
N ILE A 158 -10.56 1.48 -16.38
CA ILE A 158 -11.30 2.46 -15.57
C ILE A 158 -10.34 3.26 -14.67
N GLY A 159 -9.36 2.61 -14.06
CA GLY A 159 -8.34 3.28 -13.24
C GLY A 159 -8.77 3.66 -11.84
N LYS A 160 -9.86 3.06 -11.37
CA LYS A 160 -10.33 3.18 -10.00
C LYS A 160 -10.95 1.88 -9.53
N HIS A 161 -10.96 1.72 -8.21
CA HIS A 161 -11.64 0.63 -7.54
C HIS A 161 -13.15 0.65 -7.86
N PRO A 162 -13.84 -0.49 -8.02
CA PRO A 162 -15.28 -0.52 -8.30
C PRO A 162 -16.20 0.09 -7.23
N ARG A 163 -15.65 0.53 -6.09
CA ARG A 163 -16.38 1.17 -4.98
C ARG A 163 -16.16 2.69 -4.93
N CYS A 164 -15.35 3.22 -5.84
CA CYS A 164 -15.05 4.63 -6.00
C CYS A 164 -15.66 5.16 -7.31
#